data_AF-A0A8C7FTD6-F1
#
_entry.id   AF-A0A8C7FTD6-F1
#
_cell.length_a   1.000
_cell.length_b   1.000
_cell.length_c   1.000
_cell.angle_alpha   90.00
_cell.angle_beta   90.00
_cell.angle_gamma   90.00
#
_symmetry.space_group_name_H-M   'P 1'
#
loop_
_entity.id
_entity.type
_entity.pdbx_description
1 polymer ?
#
loop_
_entity_poly.entity_id
_entity_poly.type
_entity_poly.pdbx_seq_one_letter_code
_entity_poly.pdbx_strand_id
1 'polypeptide(L)'
;MPKKGNRKRLKFRSGDICSESVTVADFANADPAVVKSGRVKKAVANAVEKEVKLLCGLEASQGSLQEVFSSVSSLTGDALESSDDLDPGEDGVNEPKEARKKKNKRRKECSECSDGEDYTVDIWLVLASYIRPEDVCTFALICRNAWTVTCTAAFWTRLYKRHYSLDAYLPFRLQPDSIARKRCLRARVIRSLFHLYEPFSSRVSLSPALPESPHTTLLNSKCLLFWVNKVVGTRPEPMWEFNFKFVKPAMRCKAGSATRGLLLPRQYEEVHANPDSDCYLLQVTTLNFIFTSIVMGMTLSLFNINVNADMRHHRVCLVFQDAPLQQGRRKGEQGGTQVVLDPVHSVRLMDWWHPQYPSSPYT
;
A
#
# COMPACT_ATOMS: atom_id res chain seq x y z
N MET A 1 -50.42 -7.62 12.08
CA MET A 1 -49.15 -8.37 12.03
C MET A 1 -48.46 -8.14 10.69
N PRO A 2 -47.26 -7.55 10.61
CA PRO A 2 -46.49 -7.51 9.37
C PRO A 2 -45.35 -8.55 9.39
N LYS A 3 -45.19 -9.23 8.25
CA LYS A 3 -44.31 -10.39 8.02
C LYS A 3 -42.82 -10.04 8.22
N LYS A 4 -42.12 -10.79 9.07
CA LYS A 4 -40.66 -10.70 9.26
C LYS A 4 -39.96 -11.22 7.99
N GLY A 5 -39.22 -10.33 7.32
CA GLY A 5 -38.29 -10.71 6.25
C GLY A 5 -37.09 -11.46 6.82
N ASN A 6 -36.84 -12.66 6.32
CA ASN A 6 -35.67 -13.47 6.67
C ASN A 6 -34.38 -12.76 6.23
N ARG A 7 -33.68 -12.12 7.17
CA ARG A 7 -32.28 -11.73 6.97
C ARG A 7 -31.45 -13.01 6.93
N LYS A 8 -30.95 -13.38 5.74
CA LYS A 8 -29.95 -14.44 5.59
C LYS A 8 -28.73 -14.08 6.44
N ARG A 9 -28.54 -14.82 7.53
CA ARG A 9 -27.36 -14.75 8.39
C ARG A 9 -26.17 -15.22 7.53
N LEU A 10 -25.25 -14.31 7.21
CA LEU A 10 -23.98 -14.66 6.58
C LEU A 10 -23.28 -15.66 7.52
N LYS A 11 -23.16 -16.92 7.10
CA LYS A 11 -22.37 -17.91 7.84
C LYS A 11 -20.91 -17.57 7.59
N PHE A 12 -20.31 -16.92 8.57
CA PHE A 12 -18.89 -16.63 8.60
C PHE A 12 -18.16 -17.96 8.82
N ARG A 13 -17.31 -18.38 7.87
CA ARG A 13 -16.43 -19.55 8.03
C ARG A 13 -15.13 -19.05 8.65
N SER A 14 -14.64 -19.73 9.67
CA SER A 14 -13.42 -19.38 10.41
C SER A 14 -12.12 -19.45 9.59
N GLY A 15 -12.19 -19.69 8.28
CA GLY A 15 -11.05 -19.67 7.35
C GLY A 15 -10.96 -18.41 6.49
N ASP A 16 -11.93 -17.49 6.54
CA ASP A 16 -12.00 -16.29 5.67
C ASP A 16 -11.31 -15.04 6.26
N ILE A 17 -10.55 -15.15 7.36
CA ILE A 17 -9.90 -13.99 8.01
C ILE A 17 -8.38 -14.09 7.96
N CYS A 18 -7.80 -13.18 7.17
CA CYS A 18 -6.52 -12.51 7.41
C CYS A 18 -5.22 -13.31 7.25
N SER A 19 -5.18 -14.26 6.32
CA SER A 19 -3.90 -14.67 5.69
C SER A 19 -3.87 -14.43 4.18
N GLU A 20 -5.03 -14.33 3.53
CA GLU A 20 -5.14 -14.09 2.08
C GLU A 20 -5.31 -12.62 1.66
N SER A 21 -5.44 -11.66 2.58
CA SER A 21 -5.87 -10.29 2.23
C SER A 21 -4.73 -9.28 2.00
N VAL A 22 -3.47 -9.70 2.01
CA VAL A 22 -2.32 -8.82 1.70
C VAL A 22 -1.51 -9.46 0.59
N THR A 23 -1.67 -8.94 -0.62
CA THR A 23 -0.86 -9.31 -1.77
C THR A 23 0.54 -8.74 -1.63
N VAL A 24 1.49 -9.31 -2.36
CA VAL A 24 2.86 -8.78 -2.40
C VAL A 24 2.90 -7.31 -2.84
N ALA A 25 2.06 -6.97 -3.83
CA ALA A 25 1.92 -5.62 -4.34
C ALA A 25 1.40 -4.65 -3.26
N ASP A 26 0.55 -5.12 -2.35
CA ASP A 26 0.01 -4.29 -1.27
C ASP A 26 1.12 -3.81 -0.33
N PHE A 27 2.14 -4.60 -0.03
CA PHE A 27 3.28 -4.14 0.79
C PHE A 27 4.11 -3.07 0.07
N ALA A 28 4.49 -3.34 -1.18
CA ALA A 28 5.38 -2.44 -1.92
C ALA A 28 4.69 -1.09 -2.25
N ASN A 29 3.41 -1.14 -2.58
CA ASN A 29 2.58 0.01 -2.94
C ASN A 29 1.79 0.59 -1.75
N ALA A 30 1.88 0.01 -0.55
CA ALA A 30 1.41 0.66 0.67
C ALA A 30 2.32 1.84 0.96
N ASP A 31 1.96 3.00 0.42
CA ASP A 31 2.36 4.26 0.99
C ASP A 31 1.38 4.61 2.12
N PRO A 32 1.82 4.63 3.38
CA PRO A 32 0.98 5.00 4.50
C PRO A 32 0.40 6.43 4.38
N ALA A 33 1.03 7.31 3.59
CA ALA A 33 0.55 8.65 3.29
C ALA A 33 -0.65 8.65 2.31
N VAL A 34 -0.80 7.61 1.49
CA VAL A 34 -1.76 7.55 0.36
C VAL A 34 -3.01 6.73 0.69
N VAL A 35 -3.12 6.17 1.90
CA VAL A 35 -4.26 5.31 2.27
C VAL A 35 -5.56 6.10 2.16
N LYS A 36 -6.37 5.74 1.15
CA LYS A 36 -7.76 6.19 1.03
C LYS A 36 -8.44 5.72 2.31
N SER A 37 -8.80 6.64 3.20
CA SER A 37 -9.55 6.34 4.42
C SER A 37 -10.94 5.79 4.04
N GLY A 38 -11.00 4.53 3.65
CA GLY A 38 -12.24 3.80 3.51
C GLY A 38 -12.80 3.63 4.91
N ARG A 39 -13.95 4.25 5.20
CA ARG A 39 -14.63 4.07 6.47
C ARG A 39 -14.89 2.57 6.67
N VAL A 40 -14.18 1.96 7.61
CA VAL A 40 -14.40 0.57 8.02
C VAL A 40 -15.88 0.45 8.40
N LYS A 41 -16.60 -0.47 7.74
CA LYS A 41 -18.01 -0.70 8.04
C LYS A 41 -18.10 -1.05 9.52
N LYS A 42 -19.02 -0.41 10.26
CA LYS A 42 -19.18 -0.56 11.72
C LYS A 42 -19.20 -2.02 12.19
N ALA A 43 -19.72 -2.93 11.38
CA ALA A 43 -19.74 -4.36 11.66
C ALA A 43 -18.33 -4.99 11.75
N VAL A 44 -17.39 -4.53 10.93
CA VAL A 44 -15.99 -4.99 10.91
C VAL A 44 -15.23 -4.43 12.11
N ALA A 45 -15.40 -3.15 12.43
CA ALA A 45 -14.80 -2.55 13.62
C ALA A 45 -15.27 -3.25 14.91
N ASN A 46 -16.58 -3.54 15.01
CA ASN A 46 -17.15 -4.25 16.15
C ASN A 46 -16.69 -5.73 16.24
N ALA A 47 -16.34 -6.35 15.10
CA ALA A 47 -15.83 -7.73 15.09
C ALA A 47 -14.40 -7.77 15.62
N VAL A 48 -13.55 -6.85 15.15
CA VAL A 48 -12.17 -6.71 15.65
C VAL A 48 -12.15 -6.37 17.13
N GLU A 49 -13.01 -5.45 17.59
CA GLU A 49 -13.13 -5.10 19.01
C GLU A 49 -13.51 -6.32 19.89
N LYS A 50 -14.41 -7.18 19.39
CA LYS A 50 -14.77 -8.43 20.08
C LYS A 50 -13.62 -9.42 20.15
N GLU A 51 -12.87 -9.57 19.07
CA GLU A 51 -11.73 -10.49 19.03
C GLU A 51 -10.58 -9.99 19.92
N VAL A 52 -10.33 -8.69 19.98
CA VAL A 52 -9.35 -8.11 20.91
C VAL A 52 -9.75 -8.36 22.36
N LYS A 53 -11.04 -8.21 22.70
CA LYS A 53 -11.55 -8.52 24.05
C LYS A 53 -11.41 -10.00 24.40
N LEU A 54 -11.62 -10.90 23.44
CA LEU A 54 -11.42 -12.34 23.61
C LEU A 54 -9.94 -12.71 23.78
N LEU A 55 -9.05 -12.12 22.99
CA LEU A 55 -7.61 -12.37 23.04
C LEU A 55 -6.96 -11.80 24.31
N CYS A 56 -7.50 -10.71 24.87
CA CYS A 56 -7.04 -10.12 26.12
C CYS A 56 -7.68 -10.72 27.39
N GLY A 57 -8.48 -11.79 27.28
CA GLY A 57 -9.09 -12.45 28.44
C GLY A 57 -10.11 -11.59 29.21
N LEU A 58 -10.67 -10.56 28.59
CA LEU A 58 -11.56 -9.57 29.24
C LEU A 58 -13.04 -9.98 29.29
N GLU A 59 -13.40 -11.23 28.99
CA GLU A 59 -14.80 -11.70 29.08
C GLU A 59 -15.23 -12.16 30.48
N ALA A 60 -14.38 -12.05 31.51
CA ALA A 60 -14.72 -12.42 32.88
C ALA A 60 -14.64 -11.23 33.86
N SER A 61 -15.51 -10.23 33.69
CA SER A 61 -15.78 -9.23 34.74
C SER A 61 -17.12 -8.52 34.49
N GLN A 62 -18.23 -9.25 34.55
CA GLN A 62 -19.48 -8.69 35.07
C GLN A 62 -19.55 -9.07 36.55
N GLY A 63 -18.84 -8.32 37.37
CA GLY A 63 -18.96 -8.35 38.83
C GLY A 63 -19.23 -6.93 39.32
N SER A 64 -20.32 -6.76 40.05
CA SER A 64 -20.69 -5.54 40.75
C SER A 64 -19.57 -5.09 41.70
N LEU A 65 -18.89 -3.98 41.41
CA LEU A 65 -18.01 -3.30 42.35
C LEU A 65 -18.79 -2.16 43.03
N GLN A 66 -19.65 -2.56 43.96
CA GLN A 66 -19.97 -1.74 45.12
C GLN A 66 -19.15 -2.33 46.27
N GLU A 67 -18.46 -1.47 47.03
CA GLU A 67 -17.67 -1.81 48.22
C GLU A 67 -16.20 -2.26 48.01
N VAL A 68 -15.32 -1.41 47.48
CA VAL A 68 -13.92 -1.31 48.00
C VAL A 68 -13.36 0.09 47.69
N PHE A 69 -13.85 1.13 48.34
CA PHE A 69 -13.08 2.38 48.54
C PHE A 69 -13.62 3.10 49.78
N SER A 70 -13.55 2.42 50.91
CA SER A 70 -13.67 3.02 52.23
C SER A 70 -12.59 2.41 53.11
N SER A 71 -11.40 3.04 53.11
CA SER A 71 -10.56 3.30 54.29
C SER A 71 -9.11 3.55 53.87
N VAL A 72 -8.50 4.54 54.53
CA VAL A 72 -7.08 4.94 54.52
C VAL A 72 -6.70 5.79 53.30
N SER A 73 -6.32 7.07 53.37
CA SER A 73 -5.71 7.84 54.46
C SER A 73 -6.12 9.30 54.41
N SER A 74 -6.47 9.80 55.58
CA SER A 74 -6.51 11.21 55.94
C SER A 74 -5.10 11.84 55.96
N LEU A 75 -5.10 13.18 55.94
CA LEU A 75 -4.07 14.14 56.42
C LEU A 75 -2.99 14.63 55.45
N THR A 76 -3.15 15.87 55.01
CA THR A 76 -2.26 17.07 55.17
C THR A 76 -2.63 18.06 54.05
N GLY A 77 -2.89 19.35 54.25
CA GLY A 77 -2.96 20.22 55.41
C GLY A 77 -3.59 21.56 54.96
N ASP A 78 -4.18 22.28 55.91
CA ASP A 78 -4.81 23.59 55.73
C ASP A 78 -3.82 24.70 55.33
N ALA A 79 -4.28 25.67 54.53
CA ALA A 79 -3.93 27.09 54.67
C ALA A 79 -4.90 28.01 53.88
N LEU A 80 -5.80 28.66 54.63
CA LEU A 80 -6.17 30.10 54.59
C LEU A 80 -6.66 30.73 53.27
N GLU A 81 -7.96 31.02 53.15
CA GLU A 81 -8.61 32.34 53.38
C GLU A 81 -8.30 33.43 52.34
N SER A 82 -9.33 33.91 51.61
CA SER A 82 -9.80 35.32 51.67
C SER A 82 -10.74 35.73 50.51
N SER A 83 -11.80 36.45 50.89
CA SER A 83 -12.57 37.52 50.20
C SER A 83 -13.81 37.18 49.34
N ASP A 84 -15.01 37.30 49.95
CA ASP A 84 -16.03 38.37 49.75
C ASP A 84 -16.02 39.16 48.41
N ASP A 85 -17.12 39.54 47.73
CA ASP A 85 -18.57 39.48 48.03
C ASP A 85 -19.38 40.06 46.81
N LEU A 86 -20.70 39.82 46.76
CA LEU A 86 -21.81 40.57 46.08
C LEU A 86 -22.18 40.41 44.57
N ASP A 87 -23.42 39.93 44.36
CA ASP A 87 -24.41 40.17 43.27
C ASP A 87 -25.35 41.36 43.71
N PRO A 88 -26.42 41.87 43.03
CA PRO A 88 -27.05 41.58 41.72
C PRO A 88 -27.49 42.82 40.89
N GLY A 89 -28.03 42.64 39.68
CA GLY A 89 -28.68 43.73 38.91
C GLY A 89 -29.36 43.34 37.59
N GLU A 90 -30.63 43.73 37.46
CA GLU A 90 -31.68 43.28 36.53
C GLU A 90 -31.65 43.76 35.06
N ASP A 91 -32.38 42.99 34.24
CA ASP A 91 -33.27 43.31 33.11
C ASP A 91 -32.86 44.22 31.93
N GLY A 92 -33.11 43.70 30.71
CA GLY A 92 -33.05 44.48 29.48
C GLY A 92 -33.26 43.70 28.18
N VAL A 93 -34.46 43.16 27.99
CA VAL A 93 -35.21 42.94 26.72
C VAL A 93 -34.39 42.88 25.42
N ASN A 94 -34.38 41.72 24.74
CA ASN A 94 -34.46 41.62 23.28
C ASN A 94 -34.93 40.21 22.85
N GLU A 95 -36.15 40.14 22.31
CA GLU A 95 -36.68 38.99 21.54
C GLU A 95 -35.98 38.88 20.19
N PRO A 96 -35.79 37.64 19.68
CA PRO A 96 -36.43 37.37 18.40
C PRO A 96 -37.17 36.03 18.35
N LYS A 97 -38.35 36.09 17.73
CA LYS A 97 -39.09 34.94 17.19
C LYS A 97 -38.21 34.13 16.25
N GLU A 98 -38.12 32.83 16.48
CA GLU A 98 -38.42 31.73 15.53
C GLU A 98 -37.75 30.43 16.01
N ALA A 99 -38.54 29.53 16.60
CA ALA A 99 -38.10 28.16 16.88
C ALA A 99 -39.08 27.15 16.28
N ARG A 100 -38.88 26.83 15.00
CA ARG A 100 -39.33 25.56 14.42
C ARG A 100 -38.65 24.42 15.17
N LYS A 101 -39.44 23.59 15.87
CA LYS A 101 -39.02 22.36 16.56
C LYS A 101 -38.09 21.51 15.70
N LYS A 102 -36.78 21.59 15.95
CA LYS A 102 -35.80 20.60 15.48
C LYS A 102 -35.57 19.60 16.61
N LYS A 103 -36.09 18.40 16.39
CA LYS A 103 -36.09 17.26 17.30
C LYS A 103 -34.65 16.95 17.76
N ASN A 104 -34.30 17.30 19.00
CA ASN A 104 -33.03 16.93 19.61
C ASN A 104 -32.93 15.41 19.67
N LYS A 105 -32.11 14.84 18.78
CA LYS A 105 -31.60 13.49 18.90
C LYS A 105 -30.66 13.50 20.10
N ARG A 106 -31.18 13.06 21.26
CA ARG A 106 -30.43 12.83 22.50
C ARG A 106 -29.02 12.35 22.14
N ARG A 107 -28.02 13.19 22.45
CA ARG A 107 -26.62 12.77 22.51
C ARG A 107 -26.61 11.64 23.53
N LYS A 108 -26.45 10.42 23.05
CA LYS A 108 -25.98 9.35 23.90
C LYS A 108 -24.57 9.79 24.29
N GLU A 109 -24.39 10.22 25.53
CA GLU A 109 -23.08 10.34 26.15
C GLU A 109 -22.35 9.04 25.84
N CYS A 110 -21.36 9.13 24.94
CA CYS A 110 -20.39 8.06 24.80
C CYS A 110 -19.68 8.05 26.13
N SER A 111 -19.82 6.94 26.84
CA SER A 111 -18.90 6.54 27.91
C SER A 111 -17.50 7.02 27.54
N GLU A 112 -16.87 7.73 28.46
CA GLU A 112 -15.49 8.19 28.42
C GLU A 112 -14.64 7.15 27.67
N CYS A 113 -14.40 7.42 26.39
CA CYS A 113 -13.31 6.78 25.70
C CYS A 113 -12.13 7.51 26.34
N SER A 114 -11.53 6.89 27.36
CA SER A 114 -10.20 7.30 27.82
C SER A 114 -9.39 7.45 26.53
N ASP A 115 -9.07 8.69 26.16
CA ASP A 115 -8.10 8.91 25.11
C ASP A 115 -6.85 8.15 25.56
N GLY A 116 -6.33 7.31 24.66
CA GLY A 116 -5.13 6.55 24.98
C GLY A 116 -3.98 7.52 25.23
N GLU A 117 -3.08 7.15 26.13
CA GLU A 117 -1.88 7.96 26.40
C GLU A 117 -1.00 8.05 25.14
N ASP A 118 -0.57 9.26 24.80
CA ASP A 118 0.32 9.52 23.67
C ASP A 118 1.76 9.16 24.04
N TYR A 119 2.17 7.94 23.68
CA TYR A 119 3.56 7.50 23.86
C TYR A 119 4.52 8.22 22.91
N THR A 120 5.70 8.57 23.42
CA THR A 120 6.77 9.22 22.66
C THR A 120 7.25 8.34 21.49
N VAL A 121 7.83 8.99 20.47
CA VAL A 121 8.32 8.33 19.25
C VAL A 121 9.35 7.22 19.55
N ASP A 122 10.11 7.34 20.63
CA ASP A 122 11.13 6.35 21.02
C ASP A 122 10.52 4.98 21.33
N ILE A 123 9.36 4.94 21.99
CA ILE A 123 8.64 3.69 22.27
C ILE A 123 8.20 3.04 20.95
N TRP A 124 7.67 3.83 20.02
CA TRP A 124 7.30 3.35 18.69
C TRP A 124 8.52 2.85 17.89
N LEU A 125 9.69 3.45 18.04
CA LEU A 125 10.95 2.97 17.44
C LEU A 125 11.41 1.63 18.00
N VAL A 126 11.21 1.39 19.30
CA VAL A 126 11.49 0.10 19.94
C VAL A 126 10.51 -0.95 19.43
N LEU A 127 9.21 -0.66 19.46
CA LEU A 127 8.17 -1.58 18.97
C LEU A 127 8.36 -1.95 17.49
N ALA A 128 8.74 -0.97 16.66
CA ALA A 128 8.98 -1.17 15.24
C ALA A 128 10.05 -2.24 14.94
N SER A 129 10.97 -2.51 15.87
CA SER A 129 12.00 -3.56 15.70
C SER A 129 11.44 -4.99 15.67
N TYR A 130 10.20 -5.18 16.14
CA TYR A 130 9.51 -6.47 16.19
C TYR A 130 8.46 -6.64 15.07
N ILE A 131 8.19 -5.59 14.30
CA ILE A 131 7.18 -5.63 13.24
C ILE A 131 7.69 -6.44 12.05
N ARG A 132 6.90 -7.38 11.55
CA ARG A 132 7.24 -8.16 10.34
C ARG A 132 7.07 -7.30 9.08
N PRO A 133 7.80 -7.58 7.99
CA PRO A 133 7.67 -6.83 6.74
C PRO A 133 6.22 -6.67 6.26
N GLU A 134 5.40 -7.72 6.31
CA GLU A 134 3.99 -7.68 5.94
C GLU A 134 3.13 -6.75 6.82
N ASP A 135 3.54 -6.51 8.06
CA ASP A 135 2.78 -5.76 9.06
C ASP A 135 3.16 -4.28 9.11
N VAL A 136 4.10 -3.82 8.27
CA VAL A 136 4.58 -2.42 8.28
C VAL A 136 3.44 -1.43 8.02
N CYS A 137 2.55 -1.74 7.08
CA CYS A 137 1.38 -0.89 6.79
C CYS A 137 0.42 -0.86 7.98
N THR A 138 0.10 -2.03 8.55
CA THR A 138 -0.76 -2.15 9.74
C THR A 138 -0.19 -1.36 10.91
N PHE A 139 1.12 -1.47 11.15
CA PHE A 139 1.82 -0.71 12.18
C PHE A 139 1.75 0.80 11.94
N ALA A 140 2.00 1.26 10.71
CA ALA A 140 1.91 2.68 10.36
C ALA A 140 0.50 3.25 10.58
N LEU A 141 -0.54 2.43 10.44
CA LEU A 141 -1.93 2.82 10.61
C LEU A 141 -2.40 2.91 12.06
N ILE A 142 -1.59 2.49 13.04
CA ILE A 142 -1.96 2.55 14.46
C ILE A 142 -2.14 4.00 14.92
N CYS A 143 -1.14 4.85 14.68
CA CYS A 143 -1.17 6.25 15.08
C CYS A 143 -0.14 7.09 14.30
N ARG A 144 -0.14 8.40 14.51
CA ARG A 144 0.79 9.32 13.84
C ARG A 144 2.26 9.06 14.19
N ASN A 145 2.56 8.65 15.43
CA ASN A 145 3.94 8.35 15.84
C ASN A 145 4.43 7.06 15.18
N ALA A 146 3.60 6.01 15.14
CA ALA A 146 3.91 4.77 14.42
C ALA A 146 4.15 5.03 12.92
N TRP A 147 3.27 5.81 12.28
CA TRP A 147 3.45 6.28 10.91
C TRP A 147 4.79 7.02 10.73
N THR A 148 5.07 7.99 11.59
CA THR A 148 6.32 8.79 11.53
C THR A 148 7.55 7.89 11.63
N VAL A 149 7.52 6.86 12.48
CA VAL A 149 8.60 5.87 12.58
C VAL A 149 8.83 5.16 11.25
N THR A 150 7.78 4.71 10.57
CA THR A 150 7.90 4.08 9.24
C THR A 150 8.43 5.02 8.16
N CYS A 151 8.36 6.33 8.39
CA CYS A 151 8.95 7.30 7.47
C CYS A 151 10.48 7.40 7.62
N THR A 152 11.06 6.97 8.75
CA THR A 152 12.47 7.23 9.07
C THR A 152 13.46 6.29 8.38
N ALA A 153 14.68 6.78 8.13
CA ALA A 153 15.76 5.93 7.65
C ALA A 153 16.18 4.84 8.66
N ALA A 154 16.08 5.14 9.96
CA ALA A 154 16.41 4.21 11.03
C ALA A 154 15.54 2.96 10.99
N PHE A 155 14.24 3.14 10.76
CA PHE A 155 13.29 2.04 10.60
C PHE A 155 13.69 1.09 9.46
N TRP A 156 13.85 1.63 8.24
CA TRP A 156 14.18 0.82 7.06
C TRP A 156 15.56 0.15 7.17
N THR A 157 16.55 0.87 7.73
CA THR A 157 17.90 0.32 7.94
C THR A 157 17.88 -0.84 8.93
N ARG A 158 17.14 -0.72 10.05
CA ARG A 158 16.99 -1.79 11.04
C ARG A 158 16.24 -2.98 10.45
N LEU A 159 15.18 -2.74 9.68
CA LEU A 159 14.41 -3.79 9.02
C LEU A 159 15.29 -4.59 8.05
N TYR A 160 16.12 -3.92 7.24
CA TYR A 160 17.10 -4.58 6.37
C TYR A 160 18.08 -5.44 7.18
N LYS A 161 18.74 -4.85 8.18
CA LYS A 161 19.75 -5.53 9.00
C LYS A 161 19.21 -6.77 9.72
N ARG A 162 17.94 -6.76 10.11
CA ARG A 162 17.30 -7.90 10.79
C ARG A 162 17.20 -9.14 9.90
N HIS A 163 17.05 -8.96 8.59
CA HIS A 163 16.85 -10.05 7.63
C HIS A 163 18.06 -10.31 6.73
N TYR A 164 19.08 -9.44 6.77
CA TYR A 164 20.27 -9.61 5.97
C TYR A 164 21.16 -10.75 6.50
N SER A 165 21.62 -11.61 5.59
CA SER A 165 22.63 -12.63 5.83
C SER A 165 23.82 -12.39 4.91
N LEU A 166 25.04 -12.67 5.39
CA LEU A 166 26.26 -12.55 4.59
C LEU A 166 26.29 -13.51 3.39
N ASP A 167 25.60 -14.64 3.51
CA ASP A 167 25.52 -15.66 2.46
C ASP A 167 24.46 -15.32 1.39
N ALA A 168 23.72 -14.23 1.56
CA ALA A 168 22.65 -13.85 0.64
C ALA A 168 23.22 -13.25 -0.66
N TYR A 169 22.88 -13.86 -1.78
CA TYR A 169 23.21 -13.31 -3.10
C TYR A 169 22.27 -12.17 -3.48
N LEU A 170 22.71 -10.93 -3.21
CA LEU A 170 21.98 -9.72 -3.57
C LEU A 170 22.62 -8.97 -4.74
N PRO A 171 21.81 -8.37 -5.64
CA PRO A 171 22.29 -7.39 -6.59
C PRO A 171 23.09 -6.28 -5.90
N PHE A 172 24.13 -5.77 -6.56
CA PHE A 172 25.06 -4.76 -6.03
C PHE A 172 24.37 -3.58 -5.31
N ARG A 173 23.24 -3.10 -5.82
CA ARG A 173 22.50 -1.95 -5.26
C ARG A 173 21.65 -2.26 -4.04
N LEU A 174 21.52 -3.54 -3.68
CA LEU A 174 20.82 -4.04 -2.51
C LEU A 174 21.78 -4.56 -1.44
N GLN A 175 23.09 -4.49 -1.68
CA GLN A 175 24.15 -4.83 -0.72
C GLN A 175 24.26 -3.77 0.39
N PRO A 176 24.85 -4.10 1.57
CA PRO A 176 24.90 -3.22 2.73
C PRO A 176 25.47 -1.82 2.46
N ASP A 177 26.54 -1.73 1.65
CA ASP A 177 27.18 -0.45 1.29
C ASP A 177 26.23 0.49 0.54
N SER A 178 25.37 -0.09 -0.30
CA SER A 178 24.33 0.67 -0.96
C SER A 178 23.28 1.11 0.06
N ILE A 179 22.77 0.20 0.90
CA ILE A 179 21.72 0.49 1.88
C ILE A 179 22.11 1.58 2.89
N ALA A 180 23.40 1.82 3.12
CA ALA A 180 23.87 2.94 3.95
C ALA A 180 23.45 4.34 3.41
N ARG A 181 23.14 4.47 2.11
CA ARG A 181 22.71 5.73 1.49
C ARG A 181 21.24 6.04 1.84
N LYS A 182 20.89 7.32 2.08
CA LYS A 182 19.50 7.71 2.40
C LYS A 182 18.56 7.70 1.19
N ARG A 183 19.03 8.18 0.04
CA ARG A 183 18.22 8.30 -1.18
C ARG A 183 17.67 6.93 -1.61
N CYS A 184 16.37 6.86 -1.89
CA CYS A 184 15.68 5.63 -2.28
C CYS A 184 15.83 4.46 -1.30
N LEU A 185 16.06 4.74 -0.01
CA LEU A 185 16.30 3.70 0.98
C LEU A 185 15.09 2.76 1.11
N ARG A 186 13.87 3.29 1.26
CA ARG A 186 12.65 2.47 1.37
C ARG A 186 12.54 1.52 0.18
N ALA A 187 12.67 2.04 -1.04
CA ALA A 187 12.56 1.24 -2.26
C ALA A 187 13.60 0.10 -2.31
N ARG A 188 14.85 0.38 -1.91
CA ARG A 188 15.91 -0.63 -1.89
C ARG A 188 15.70 -1.68 -0.80
N VAL A 189 15.25 -1.28 0.39
CA VAL A 189 14.93 -2.23 1.47
C VAL A 189 13.76 -3.11 1.04
N ILE A 190 12.69 -2.55 0.50
CA ILE A 190 11.55 -3.32 -0.03
C ILE A 190 12.02 -4.35 -1.07
N ARG A 191 12.83 -3.93 -2.04
CA ARG A 191 13.40 -4.84 -3.04
C ARG A 191 14.26 -5.94 -2.42
N SER A 192 15.10 -5.61 -1.45
CA SER A 192 15.95 -6.60 -0.78
C SER A 192 15.15 -7.64 -0.01
N LEU A 193 14.00 -7.26 0.58
CA LEU A 193 13.14 -8.18 1.31
C LEU A 193 12.59 -9.29 0.42
N PHE A 194 12.41 -9.04 -0.88
CA PHE A 194 12.02 -10.09 -1.83
C PHE A 194 13.10 -11.14 -2.11
N HIS A 195 14.33 -10.88 -1.67
CA HIS A 195 15.43 -11.86 -1.69
C HIS A 195 15.70 -12.46 -0.31
N LEU A 196 15.53 -11.66 0.75
CA LEU A 196 15.96 -11.99 2.11
C LEU A 196 14.85 -12.59 3.00
N TYR A 197 13.59 -12.32 2.68
CA TYR A 197 12.46 -12.69 3.54
C TYR A 197 11.59 -13.75 2.86
N GLU A 198 11.61 -14.96 3.41
CA GLU A 198 10.99 -16.16 2.83
C GLU A 198 9.51 -15.94 2.43
N PRO A 199 8.65 -15.32 3.26
CA PRO A 199 7.25 -15.14 2.90
C PRO A 199 7.05 -14.31 1.62
N PHE A 200 7.98 -13.40 1.32
CA PHE A 200 7.94 -12.58 0.12
C PHE A 200 8.48 -13.34 -1.09
N SER A 201 9.61 -14.03 -0.95
CA SER A 201 10.17 -14.84 -2.05
C SER A 201 9.21 -15.95 -2.47
N SER A 202 8.57 -16.62 -1.52
CA SER A 202 7.65 -17.73 -1.79
C SER A 202 6.41 -17.26 -2.54
N ARG A 203 5.82 -16.12 -2.15
CA ARG A 203 4.68 -15.54 -2.88
C ARG A 203 5.03 -15.12 -4.31
N VAL A 204 6.24 -14.58 -4.53
CA VAL A 204 6.70 -14.24 -5.88
C VAL A 204 6.87 -15.50 -6.72
N SER A 205 7.43 -16.58 -6.15
CA SER A 205 7.61 -17.84 -6.88
C SER A 205 6.30 -18.52 -7.29
N LEU A 206 5.24 -18.31 -6.51
CA LEU A 206 3.89 -18.82 -6.79
C LEU A 206 3.09 -17.93 -7.74
N SER A 207 3.56 -16.71 -8.02
CA SER A 207 2.84 -15.76 -8.87
C SER A 207 2.91 -16.21 -10.33
N PRO A 208 1.79 -16.17 -11.07
CA PRO A 208 1.81 -16.49 -12.49
C PRO A 208 2.67 -15.48 -13.26
N ALA A 209 3.35 -15.94 -14.30
CA ALA A 209 4.24 -15.10 -15.13
C ALA A 209 3.52 -13.90 -15.78
N LEU A 210 2.21 -14.05 -16.02
CA LEU A 210 1.31 -13.01 -16.48
C LEU A 210 0.13 -12.88 -15.51
N PRO A 211 -0.29 -11.65 -15.15
CA PRO A 211 -1.55 -11.46 -14.42
C PRO A 211 -2.74 -11.88 -15.30
N GLU A 212 -3.86 -12.22 -14.67
CA GLU A 212 -5.09 -12.69 -15.36
C GLU A 212 -5.66 -11.69 -16.39
N SER A 213 -5.31 -10.40 -16.30
CA SER A 213 -5.70 -9.35 -17.26
C SER A 213 -4.50 -8.50 -17.70
N PRO A 214 -3.55 -9.09 -18.45
CA PRO A 214 -2.32 -8.40 -18.83
C PRO A 214 -2.60 -7.28 -19.85
N HIS A 215 -3.64 -7.49 -20.67
CA HIS A 215 -4.06 -6.60 -21.76
C HIS A 215 -4.45 -5.19 -21.31
N THR A 216 -4.95 -5.01 -20.08
CA THR A 216 -5.41 -3.70 -19.58
C THR A 216 -4.36 -3.01 -18.71
N THR A 217 -3.49 -3.77 -18.07
CA THR A 217 -2.54 -3.25 -17.06
C THR A 217 -1.56 -2.24 -17.64
N LEU A 218 -1.09 -2.46 -18.87
CA LEU A 218 -0.09 -1.61 -19.53
C LEU A 218 -0.70 -0.56 -20.48
N LEU A 219 -2.01 -0.58 -20.73
CA LEU A 219 -2.63 0.36 -21.68
C LEU A 219 -2.41 1.80 -21.23
N ASN A 220 -2.16 2.66 -22.22
CA ASN A 220 -1.83 4.07 -22.05
C ASN A 220 -0.54 4.34 -21.24
N SER A 221 0.29 3.33 -21.01
CA SER A 221 1.60 3.50 -20.39
C SER A 221 2.64 3.91 -21.43
N LYS A 222 3.54 4.82 -21.06
CA LYS A 222 4.61 5.29 -21.95
C LYS A 222 5.80 4.35 -21.87
N CYS A 223 6.33 3.91 -23.00
CA CYS A 223 7.59 3.17 -23.05
C CYS A 223 8.75 4.14 -22.75
N LEU A 224 9.43 3.96 -21.62
CA LEU A 224 10.59 4.76 -21.24
C LEU A 224 11.86 4.23 -21.87
N LEU A 225 12.05 2.91 -21.80
CA LEU A 225 13.27 2.25 -22.26
C LEU A 225 12.88 0.97 -22.99
N PHE A 226 13.65 0.67 -24.03
CA PHE A 226 13.58 -0.58 -24.79
C PHE A 226 15.01 -1.09 -24.99
N TRP A 227 15.24 -2.37 -24.68
CA TRP A 227 16.52 -3.03 -24.93
C TRP A 227 16.34 -4.52 -25.18
N VAL A 228 17.34 -5.13 -25.82
CA VAL A 228 17.34 -6.55 -26.15
C VAL A 228 18.59 -7.21 -25.60
N ASN A 229 18.41 -8.33 -24.90
CA ASN A 229 19.51 -9.15 -24.40
C ASN A 229 19.53 -10.48 -25.15
N LYS A 230 20.73 -10.94 -25.52
CA LYS A 230 20.93 -12.33 -25.93
C LYS A 230 21.01 -13.19 -24.69
N VAL A 231 20.12 -14.18 -24.57
CA VAL A 231 20.14 -15.15 -23.47
C VAL A 231 21.02 -16.32 -23.87
N VAL A 232 22.15 -16.44 -23.17
CA VAL A 232 23.04 -17.60 -23.28
C VAL A 232 22.68 -18.54 -22.14
N GLY A 233 21.87 -19.55 -22.45
CA GLY A 233 21.42 -20.55 -21.48
C GLY A 233 22.15 -21.90 -21.65
N THR A 234 21.70 -22.91 -20.92
CA THR A 234 22.12 -24.31 -21.08
C THR A 234 21.61 -24.95 -22.37
N ARG A 235 20.64 -24.31 -23.05
CA ARG A 235 20.13 -24.75 -24.34
C ARG A 235 21.12 -24.43 -25.46
N PRO A 236 21.22 -25.30 -26.47
CA PRO A 236 22.09 -25.06 -27.62
C PRO A 236 21.63 -23.88 -28.48
N GLU A 237 20.31 -23.60 -28.51
CA GLU A 237 19.75 -22.52 -29.30
C GLU A 237 19.75 -21.18 -28.53
N PRO A 238 20.23 -20.09 -29.15
CA PRO A 238 20.23 -18.77 -28.52
C PRO A 238 18.81 -18.21 -28.44
N MET A 239 18.40 -17.75 -27.26
CA MET A 239 17.13 -17.05 -27.06
C MET A 239 17.35 -15.54 -26.95
N TRP A 240 16.29 -14.75 -27.17
CA TRP A 240 16.35 -13.30 -27.16
C TRP A 240 15.29 -12.70 -26.25
N GLU A 241 15.72 -11.84 -25.33
CA GLU A 241 14.86 -11.14 -24.38
C GLU A 241 14.64 -9.70 -24.79
N PHE A 242 13.40 -9.40 -25.19
CA PHE A 242 12.91 -8.06 -25.48
C PHE A 242 12.35 -7.46 -24.20
N ASN A 243 12.91 -6.33 -23.77
CA ASN A 243 12.56 -5.69 -22.52
C ASN A 243 11.98 -4.30 -22.79
N PHE A 244 10.78 -4.06 -22.26
CA PHE A 244 10.08 -2.78 -22.37
C PHE A 244 9.77 -2.25 -20.97
N LYS A 245 10.43 -1.17 -20.58
CA LYS A 245 10.09 -0.45 -19.35
C LYS A 245 8.98 0.54 -19.64
N PHE A 246 7.84 0.35 -18.99
CA PHE A 246 6.69 1.22 -19.08
C PHE A 246 6.57 2.08 -17.83
N VAL A 247 6.07 3.30 -17.98
CA VAL A 247 5.61 4.13 -16.86
C VAL A 247 4.12 4.42 -17.04
N LYS A 248 3.34 4.21 -15.98
CA LYS A 248 1.94 4.59 -15.97
C LYS A 248 1.82 6.11 -15.95
N PRO A 249 0.85 6.68 -16.69
CA PRO A 249 0.57 8.10 -16.58
C PRO A 249 0.11 8.39 -15.14
N ALA A 250 0.69 9.42 -14.52
CA ALA A 250 0.22 9.90 -13.23
C ALA A 250 -1.28 10.18 -13.34
N MET A 251 -2.09 9.49 -12.54
CA MET A 251 -3.51 9.80 -12.45
C MET A 251 -3.60 11.23 -11.91
N ARG A 252 -3.91 12.20 -12.79
CA ARG A 252 -4.17 13.56 -12.35
C ARG A 252 -5.40 13.50 -11.44
N CYS A 253 -5.18 13.53 -10.13
CA CYS A 253 -6.24 13.82 -9.18
C CYS A 253 -6.86 15.14 -9.64
N LYS A 254 -8.18 15.15 -9.91
CA LYS A 254 -8.90 16.37 -10.26
C LYS A 254 -8.56 17.42 -9.21
N ALA A 255 -8.08 18.58 -9.64
CA ALA A 255 -7.80 19.72 -8.78
C ALA A 255 -9.05 20.00 -7.93
N GLY A 256 -8.99 19.68 -6.63
CA GLY A 256 -10.14 19.69 -5.72
C GLY A 256 -10.32 18.41 -4.90
N SER A 257 -9.74 17.29 -5.31
CA SER A 257 -9.61 16.08 -4.48
C SER A 257 -8.16 15.94 -4.01
N ALA A 258 -7.72 16.90 -3.18
CA ALA A 258 -6.60 16.64 -2.31
C ALA A 258 -7.07 15.54 -1.34
N THR A 259 -6.65 14.31 -1.58
CA THR A 259 -6.78 13.20 -0.64
C THR A 259 -6.33 13.74 0.72
N ARG A 260 -7.17 13.65 1.75
CA ARG A 260 -6.82 13.99 3.15
C ARG A 260 -5.80 12.99 3.73
N GLY A 261 -4.77 12.66 2.96
CA GLY A 261 -3.67 11.81 3.37
C GLY A 261 -2.68 12.60 4.22
N LEU A 262 -1.96 11.90 5.08
CA LEU A 262 -0.87 12.49 5.83
C LEU A 262 0.23 12.89 4.84
N LEU A 263 0.63 14.16 4.85
CA LEU A 263 1.73 14.62 4.00
C LEU A 263 3.04 14.07 4.54
N LEU A 264 3.80 13.35 3.71
CA LEU A 264 5.12 12.84 4.07
C LEU A 264 6.00 13.98 4.64
N PRO A 265 6.68 13.80 5.78
CA PRO A 265 7.53 14.84 6.33
C PRO A 265 8.70 15.11 5.39
N ARG A 266 8.94 16.38 5.03
CA ARG A 266 9.97 16.80 4.06
C ARG A 266 11.36 16.23 4.36
N GLN A 267 11.72 16.14 5.64
CA GLN A 267 13.00 15.58 6.09
C GLN A 267 13.23 14.09 5.71
N TYR A 268 12.19 13.37 5.31
CA TYR A 268 12.26 11.97 4.88
C TYR A 268 12.06 11.79 3.37
N GLU A 269 11.93 12.86 2.58
CA GLU A 269 11.66 12.77 1.14
C GLU A 269 12.68 11.88 0.42
N GLU A 270 13.97 12.02 0.73
CA GLU A 270 15.02 11.17 0.14
C GLU A 270 14.83 9.68 0.43
N VAL A 271 14.36 9.34 1.64
CA VAL A 271 14.14 7.94 2.07
C VAL A 271 13.06 7.27 1.20
N HIS A 272 12.03 8.03 0.83
CA HIS A 272 10.85 7.55 0.11
C HIS A 272 10.91 7.77 -1.40
N ALA A 273 11.89 8.52 -1.90
CA ALA A 273 12.11 8.69 -3.33
C ALA A 273 12.15 7.32 -4.03
N ASN A 274 11.28 7.11 -5.02
CA ASN A 274 11.28 5.92 -5.83
C ASN A 274 11.03 6.29 -7.30
N PRO A 275 12.07 6.39 -8.13
CA PRO A 275 11.91 6.75 -9.53
C PRO A 275 11.19 5.67 -10.35
N ASP A 276 11.05 4.45 -9.81
CA ASP A 276 10.40 3.34 -10.47
C ASP A 276 8.98 3.06 -9.92
N SER A 277 8.42 3.91 -9.04
CA SER A 277 7.13 3.66 -8.34
C SER A 277 5.97 3.28 -9.28
N ASP A 278 5.90 3.97 -10.42
CA ASP A 278 4.83 3.79 -11.41
C ASP A 278 5.32 3.00 -12.65
N CYS A 279 6.45 2.30 -12.51
CA CYS A 279 7.08 1.58 -13.60
C CYS A 279 6.77 0.08 -13.57
N TYR A 280 6.60 -0.46 -14.77
CA TYR A 280 6.47 -1.89 -15.04
C TYR A 280 7.52 -2.31 -16.05
N LEU A 281 7.98 -3.56 -15.96
CA LEU A 281 8.83 -4.16 -16.97
C LEU A 281 8.09 -5.31 -17.64
N LEU A 282 7.83 -5.17 -18.94
CA LEU A 282 7.41 -6.26 -19.79
C LEU A 282 8.65 -6.90 -20.40
N GLN A 283 8.85 -8.19 -20.12
CA GLN A 283 9.93 -8.99 -20.67
C GLN A 283 9.34 -10.11 -21.52
N VAL A 284 9.73 -10.16 -22.80
CA VAL A 284 9.28 -11.16 -23.75
C VAL A 284 10.49 -11.93 -24.26
N THR A 285 10.51 -13.24 -24.01
CA THR A 285 11.56 -14.13 -24.50
C THR A 285 11.10 -14.80 -25.78
N THR A 286 11.92 -14.75 -26.82
CA THR A 286 11.66 -15.31 -28.15
C THR A 286 12.76 -16.28 -28.55
N LEU A 287 12.46 -17.19 -29.47
CA LEU A 287 13.44 -18.18 -29.97
C LEU A 287 14.37 -17.56 -31.02
N ASN A 288 13.91 -16.55 -31.75
CA ASN A 288 14.67 -15.90 -32.81
C ASN A 288 14.89 -14.42 -32.50
N PHE A 289 15.96 -13.85 -33.03
CA PHE A 289 16.09 -12.40 -33.03
C PHE A 289 15.07 -11.79 -34.00
N ILE A 290 14.36 -10.77 -33.54
CA ILE A 290 13.33 -10.07 -34.31
C ILE A 290 13.71 -8.60 -34.38
N PHE A 291 13.81 -8.07 -35.60
CA PHE A 291 14.01 -6.63 -35.79
C PHE A 291 12.71 -5.90 -35.48
N THR A 292 12.77 -4.95 -34.55
CA THR A 292 11.62 -4.15 -34.12
C THR A 292 11.91 -2.67 -34.25
N SER A 293 10.90 -1.88 -34.56
CA SER A 293 11.00 -0.41 -34.58
C SER A 293 11.35 0.16 -33.19
N ILE A 294 11.95 1.35 -33.17
CA ILE A 294 12.21 2.09 -31.94
C ILE A 294 10.89 2.67 -31.43
N VAL A 295 10.48 2.24 -30.23
CA VAL A 295 9.20 2.64 -29.60
C VAL A 295 9.37 3.43 -28.31
N MET A 296 10.61 3.79 -27.96
CA MET A 296 10.90 4.62 -26.79
C MET A 296 10.24 5.99 -26.93
N GLY A 297 9.56 6.43 -25.88
CA GLY A 297 8.79 7.67 -25.87
C GLY A 297 7.33 7.52 -26.30
N MET A 298 6.96 6.41 -26.96
CA MET A 298 5.60 6.19 -27.42
C MET A 298 4.70 5.58 -26.32
N THR A 299 3.39 5.74 -26.48
CA THR A 299 2.37 5.23 -25.57
C THR A 299 1.79 3.92 -26.10
N LEU A 300 1.70 2.90 -25.24
CA LEU A 300 1.13 1.60 -25.59
C LEU A 300 -0.40 1.71 -25.71
N SER A 301 -0.94 1.49 -26.90
CA SER A 301 -2.38 1.53 -27.18
C SER A 301 -3.02 0.15 -27.23
N LEU A 302 -2.23 -0.88 -27.55
CA LEU A 302 -2.68 -2.27 -27.61
C LEU A 302 -1.59 -3.19 -27.06
N PHE A 303 -2.00 -4.13 -26.22
CA PHE A 303 -1.20 -5.28 -25.84
C PHE A 303 -2.04 -6.54 -26.01
N ASN A 304 -1.65 -7.42 -26.94
CA ASN A 304 -2.33 -8.68 -27.16
C ASN A 304 -1.33 -9.85 -27.18
N ILE A 305 -1.77 -10.98 -26.65
CA ILE A 305 -1.07 -12.26 -26.64
C ILE A 305 -2.01 -13.26 -27.29
N ASN A 306 -1.64 -13.73 -28.47
CA ASN A 306 -2.38 -14.74 -29.20
C ASN A 306 -1.51 -16.01 -29.30
N VAL A 307 -2.10 -17.10 -29.77
CA VAL A 307 -1.33 -18.27 -30.21
C VAL A 307 -1.11 -18.17 -31.72
N ASN A 308 0.02 -18.65 -32.22
CA ASN A 308 0.29 -18.73 -33.65
C ASN A 308 -0.71 -19.70 -34.34
N ALA A 309 -0.85 -19.61 -35.66
CA ALA A 309 -1.78 -20.42 -36.46
C ALA A 309 -1.53 -21.93 -36.34
N ASP A 310 -0.28 -22.33 -36.07
CA ASP A 310 0.09 -23.72 -35.82
C ASP A 310 -0.18 -24.18 -34.38
N MET A 311 -0.65 -23.28 -33.51
CA MET A 311 -0.92 -23.46 -32.08
C MET A 311 0.30 -23.88 -31.25
N ARG A 312 1.53 -23.74 -31.76
CA ARG A 312 2.75 -24.23 -31.08
C ARG A 312 3.40 -23.18 -30.19
N HIS A 313 3.29 -21.92 -30.58
CA HIS A 313 3.95 -20.81 -29.89
C HIS A 313 2.99 -19.65 -29.66
N HIS A 314 3.26 -18.87 -28.62
CA HIS A 314 2.57 -17.61 -28.42
C HIS A 314 3.13 -16.55 -29.38
N ARG A 315 2.30 -15.55 -29.67
CA ARG A 315 2.62 -14.36 -30.45
C ARG A 315 2.20 -13.14 -29.63
N VAL A 316 3.14 -12.23 -29.40
CA VAL A 316 2.88 -10.97 -28.71
C VAL A 316 2.79 -9.85 -29.73
N CYS A 317 1.73 -9.06 -29.64
CA CYS A 317 1.48 -7.89 -30.49
C CYS A 317 1.33 -6.65 -29.60
N LEU A 318 2.20 -5.68 -29.84
CA LEU A 318 2.19 -4.37 -29.19
C LEU A 318 1.93 -3.30 -30.25
N VAL A 319 1.03 -2.36 -29.97
CA VAL A 319 0.82 -1.19 -30.83
C VAL A 319 1.11 0.06 -30.03
N PHE A 320 1.96 0.92 -30.59
CA PHE A 320 2.42 2.15 -29.98
C PHE A 320 1.92 3.37 -30.76
N GLN A 321 1.62 4.45 -30.05
CA GLN A 321 1.14 5.72 -30.59
C GLN A 321 1.90 6.88 -29.97
N ASP A 322 2.04 7.98 -30.70
CA ASP A 322 2.77 9.17 -30.22
C ASP A 322 2.03 9.90 -29.08
N ALA A 323 0.73 9.67 -28.92
CA ALA A 323 -0.09 10.26 -27.86
C ALA A 323 -1.02 9.22 -27.21
N PRO A 324 -1.39 9.40 -25.92
CA PRO A 324 -2.35 8.52 -25.26
C PRO A 324 -3.73 8.64 -25.92
N LEU A 325 -4.46 7.51 -25.95
CA LEU A 325 -5.81 7.47 -26.50
C LEU A 325 -6.73 8.40 -25.69
N GLN A 326 -7.23 9.46 -26.33
CA GLN A 326 -8.28 10.29 -25.77
C GLN A 326 -9.56 9.47 -25.69
N GLN A 327 -10.09 9.30 -24.48
CA GLN A 327 -11.30 8.52 -24.22
C GLN A 327 -12.47 9.13 -25.00
N GLY A 328 -12.95 8.43 -26.04
CA GLY A 328 -14.12 8.82 -26.83
C GLY A 328 -13.92 9.04 -28.34
N ARG A 329 -12.69 9.01 -28.89
CA ARG A 329 -12.51 9.03 -30.35
C ARG A 329 -12.75 7.64 -30.95
N ARG A 330 -13.57 7.59 -32.00
CA ARG A 330 -13.85 6.36 -32.77
C ARG A 330 -12.55 5.76 -33.31
N LYS A 331 -12.57 4.43 -33.39
CA LYS A 331 -11.54 3.48 -33.86
C LYS A 331 -11.25 3.65 -35.38
N GLY A 332 -11.08 4.88 -35.85
CA GLY A 332 -10.70 5.18 -37.23
C GLY A 332 -9.20 4.99 -37.38
N GLU A 333 -8.80 4.05 -38.23
CA GLU A 333 -7.46 3.82 -38.81
C GLU A 333 -6.29 4.29 -37.93
N GLN A 334 -5.94 3.49 -36.93
CA GLN A 334 -4.81 3.79 -36.04
C GLN A 334 -3.51 3.33 -36.70
N GLY A 335 -2.86 4.24 -37.44
CA GLY A 335 -1.47 4.14 -37.87
C GLY A 335 -0.51 4.23 -36.69
N GLY A 336 -0.51 3.20 -35.84
CA GLY A 336 0.44 3.04 -34.74
C GLY A 336 1.62 2.17 -35.15
N THR A 337 2.79 2.39 -34.54
CA THR A 337 3.96 1.52 -34.73
C THR A 337 3.66 0.16 -34.11
N GLN A 338 3.59 -0.87 -34.95
CA GLN A 338 3.32 -2.23 -34.50
C GLN A 338 4.64 -2.98 -34.25
N VAL A 339 4.73 -3.62 -33.09
CA VAL A 339 5.80 -4.56 -32.74
C VAL A 339 5.18 -5.93 -32.57
N VAL A 340 5.62 -6.89 -33.38
CA VAL A 340 5.18 -8.28 -33.34
C VAL A 340 6.36 -9.14 -32.94
N LEU A 341 6.19 -9.93 -31.89
CA LEU A 341 7.16 -10.92 -31.43
C LEU A 341 6.55 -12.31 -31.61
N ASP A 342 7.18 -13.14 -32.44
CA ASP A 342 6.77 -14.49 -32.83
C ASP A 342 7.99 -15.26 -33.37
N PRO A 343 8.34 -16.46 -32.87
CA PRO A 343 7.68 -17.22 -31.80
C PRO A 343 8.12 -16.81 -30.39
N VAL A 344 7.15 -16.67 -29.49
CA VAL A 344 7.36 -16.33 -28.08
C VAL A 344 7.47 -17.59 -27.23
N HIS A 345 8.55 -17.67 -26.47
CA HIS A 345 8.80 -18.72 -25.49
C HIS A 345 8.15 -18.40 -24.14
N SER A 346 8.31 -17.16 -23.65
CA SER A 346 7.71 -16.73 -22.38
C SER A 346 7.46 -15.23 -22.36
N VAL A 347 6.49 -14.81 -21.54
CA VAL A 347 6.16 -13.41 -21.29
C VAL A 347 6.07 -13.22 -19.79
N ARG A 348 6.76 -12.20 -19.28
CA ARG A 348 6.74 -11.80 -17.87
C ARG A 348 6.39 -10.33 -17.75
N LEU A 349 5.48 -10.02 -16.83
CA LEU A 349 5.19 -8.64 -16.42
C LEU A 349 5.60 -8.45 -14.97
N MET A 350 6.55 -7.56 -14.72
CA MET A 350 7.14 -7.35 -13.40
C MET A 350 6.91 -5.93 -12.90
N ASP A 351 6.51 -5.81 -11.64
CA ASP A 351 6.54 -4.55 -10.89
C ASP A 351 7.98 -4.14 -10.54
N TRP A 352 8.17 -2.85 -10.19
CA TRP A 352 9.47 -2.27 -9.82
C TRP A 352 10.17 -2.96 -8.64
N TRP A 353 9.40 -3.59 -7.75
CA TRP A 353 9.91 -4.24 -6.55
C TRP A 353 10.30 -5.70 -6.78
N HIS A 354 9.97 -6.28 -7.95
CA HIS A 354 10.21 -7.68 -8.26
C HIS A 354 11.73 -8.02 -8.23
N PRO A 355 12.15 -9.19 -7.70
CA PRO A 355 13.57 -9.60 -7.64
C PRO A 355 14.32 -9.54 -8.96
N GLN A 356 13.64 -9.90 -10.05
CA GLN A 356 14.23 -9.90 -11.40
C GLN A 356 14.12 -8.55 -12.11
N TYR A 357 13.51 -7.54 -11.46
CA TYR A 357 13.47 -6.19 -12.03
C TYR A 357 14.90 -5.63 -12.07
N PRO A 358 15.37 -5.08 -13.21
CA PRO A 358 16.73 -4.60 -13.34
C PRO A 358 16.99 -3.41 -12.42
N SER A 359 18.25 -3.25 -12.02
CA SER A 359 18.66 -2.09 -11.23
C SER A 359 19.09 -0.95 -12.17
N SER A 360 18.28 0.11 -12.32
CA SER A 360 18.59 1.30 -13.15
C SER A 360 19.94 1.94 -12.82
N PRO A 361 20.93 2.03 -13.71
CA PRO A 361 22.28 2.51 -13.35
C PRO A 361 22.35 3.96 -12.84
N TYR A 362 21.28 4.75 -13.00
CA TYR A 362 21.23 6.18 -12.68
C TYR A 362 20.63 6.52 -11.30
N THR A 363 20.45 5.53 -10.42
CA THR A 363 19.85 5.70 -9.09
C THR A 363 20.64 4.96 -8.02
#